data_AF-A0A6I5CPU5-F1
#
_entry.id   AF-A0A6I5CPU5-F1
#
_cell.length_a   1.000
_cell.length_b   1.000
_cell.length_c   1.000
_cell.angle_alpha   90.00
_cell.angle_beta   90.00
_cell.angle_gamma   90.00
#
_symmetry.space_group_name_H-M   'P 1'
#
loop_
_entity.id
_entity.type
_entity.pdbx_description
1 polymer ?
#
loop_
_entity_poly.entity_id
_entity_poly.type
_entity_poly.pdbx_seq_one_letter_code
_entity_poly.pdbx_strand_id
1 'polypeptide(L)'
;MNAPLSVAFVLCWSSGFIGAKLGAGTSTVTTLLMWRFVPLALVLVAVAPLTRTAWRGLGPRDLGRQIVIGALSQSGYLLSVYHAIQLGVSTGTTALIDGVQPLVAGALAGPLLRQHVSRRQWAGLWLGLAGVATVTSADAAAAGS
;
A
#
# COMPACT_ATOMS: atom_id res chain seq x y z
N MET A 1 2.75 17.99 -11.81
CA MET A 1 2.60 16.55 -11.48
C MET A 1 3.24 15.77 -12.60
N ASN A 2 4.27 14.97 -12.31
CA ASN A 2 4.99 14.23 -13.33
C ASN A 2 4.18 12.98 -13.67
N ALA A 3 3.22 13.10 -14.61
CA ALA A 3 2.40 12.00 -15.14
C ALA A 3 3.14 10.66 -15.33
N PRO A 4 4.39 10.60 -15.84
CA PRO A 4 5.13 9.34 -15.92
C PRO A 4 5.37 8.65 -14.57
N LEU A 5 5.62 9.40 -13.50
CA LEU A 5 5.79 8.82 -12.16
C LEU A 5 4.49 8.24 -11.62
N SER A 6 3.36 8.90 -11.88
CA SER A 6 2.04 8.39 -11.49
C SER A 6 1.69 7.09 -12.23
N VAL A 7 1.96 7.03 -13.53
CA VAL A 7 1.74 5.80 -14.32
C VAL A 7 2.65 4.68 -13.85
N ALA A 8 3.95 4.95 -13.65
CA ALA A 8 4.90 3.96 -13.13
C ALA A 8 4.49 3.46 -11.74
N PHE A 9 4.02 4.35 -10.86
CA PHE A 9 3.50 3.97 -9.55
C PHE A 9 2.31 3.03 -9.67
N VAL A 10 1.30 3.37 -10.49
CA VAL A 10 0.11 2.52 -10.69
C VAL A 10 0.50 1.15 -11.25
N LEU A 11 1.40 1.08 -12.23
CA LEU A 11 1.85 -0.20 -12.80
C LEU A 11 2.59 -1.06 -11.76
N CYS A 12 3.58 -0.47 -11.07
CA CYS A 12 4.34 -1.17 -10.04
C CYS A 12 3.45 -1.64 -8.89
N TRP A 13 2.47 -0.83 -8.48
CA TRP A 13 1.53 -1.15 -7.42
C TRP A 13 0.56 -2.26 -7.83
N SER A 14 -0.14 -2.09 -8.94
CA SER A 14 -1.12 -3.06 -9.44
C SER A 14 -0.50 -4.43 -9.74
N SER A 15 0.76 -4.47 -10.19
CA SER A 15 1.50 -5.74 -10.37
C SER A 15 1.57 -6.58 -9.09
N GLY A 16 1.53 -5.94 -7.91
CA GLY A 16 1.51 -6.62 -6.62
C GLY A 16 0.23 -7.44 -6.39
N PHE A 17 -0.93 -6.93 -6.77
CA PHE A 17 -2.19 -7.68 -6.65
C PHE A 17 -2.24 -8.86 -7.62
N ILE A 18 -1.66 -8.70 -8.82
CA ILE A 18 -1.52 -9.80 -9.80
C ILE A 18 -0.63 -10.89 -9.22
N GLY A 19 0.54 -10.52 -8.67
CA GLY A 19 1.45 -11.45 -8.01
C GLY A 19 0.81 -12.16 -6.82
N ALA A 20 0.01 -11.46 -6.01
CA ALA A 20 -0.75 -12.05 -4.91
C ALA A 20 -1.76 -13.10 -5.41
N LYS A 21 -2.54 -12.78 -6.45
CA LYS A 21 -3.54 -13.69 -7.03
C LYS A 21 -2.91 -14.94 -7.63
N LEU A 22 -1.82 -14.79 -8.38
CA LEU A 22 -1.10 -15.91 -8.98
C LEU A 22 -0.36 -16.76 -7.93
N GLY A 23 0.18 -16.11 -6.90
CA GLY A 23 0.93 -16.76 -5.83
C GLY A 23 0.05 -17.50 -4.82
N ALA A 24 -1.19 -17.04 -4.58
CA ALA A 24 -2.07 -17.57 -3.54
C ALA A 24 -2.32 -19.09 -3.63
N GLY A 25 -2.26 -19.68 -4.82
CA GLY A 25 -2.42 -21.13 -5.03
C GLY A 25 -1.13 -21.94 -5.10
N THR A 26 0.05 -21.30 -5.13
CA THR A 26 1.33 -21.97 -5.44
C THR A 26 2.35 -21.90 -4.31
N SER A 27 2.22 -20.96 -3.37
CA SER A 27 3.18 -20.78 -2.28
C SER A 27 2.54 -20.08 -1.09
N THR A 28 3.10 -20.27 0.10
CA THR A 28 2.67 -19.51 1.27
C THR A 28 2.95 -18.02 1.07
N VAL A 29 2.04 -17.16 1.55
CA VAL A 29 2.21 -15.70 1.49
C VAL A 29 3.54 -15.24 2.07
N THR A 30 3.99 -15.84 3.17
CA THR A 30 5.30 -15.51 3.75
C THR A 30 6.44 -15.72 2.77
N THR A 31 6.43 -16.82 2.00
CA THR A 31 7.44 -17.12 0.99
C THR A 31 7.39 -16.12 -0.18
N LEU A 32 6.19 -15.78 -0.65
CA LEU A 32 6.01 -14.80 -1.74
C LEU A 32 6.50 -13.41 -1.32
N LEU A 33 6.14 -12.97 -0.12
CA LEU A 33 6.61 -11.68 0.42
C LEU A 33 8.11 -11.69 0.65
N MET A 34 8.69 -12.79 1.14
CA MET A 34 10.14 -12.92 1.30
C MET A 34 10.85 -12.67 -0.02
N TRP A 35 10.44 -13.35 -1.10
CA TRP A 35 11.04 -13.17 -2.42
C TRP A 35 10.78 -11.79 -3.03
N ARG A 36 9.72 -11.10 -2.64
CA ARG A 36 9.45 -9.72 -3.05
C ARG A 36 10.35 -8.71 -2.31
N PHE A 37 10.54 -8.88 -1.00
CA PHE A 37 11.23 -7.91 -0.16
C PHE A 37 12.74 -8.13 -0.06
N VAL A 38 13.25 -9.36 -0.18
CA VAL A 38 14.69 -9.64 -0.10
C VAL A 38 15.48 -8.93 -1.22
N PRO A 39 15.12 -9.07 -2.51
CA PRO A 39 15.83 -8.36 -3.58
C PRO A 39 15.76 -6.84 -3.41
N LEU A 40 14.59 -6.32 -3.01
CA LEU A 40 14.41 -4.89 -2.73
C LEU A 40 15.32 -4.42 -1.61
N ALA A 41 15.39 -5.16 -0.49
CA ALA A 41 16.26 -4.85 0.64
C ALA A 41 17.74 -4.84 0.22
N LEU A 42 18.18 -5.81 -0.59
CA LEU A 42 19.55 -5.85 -1.12
C LEU A 42 19.88 -4.63 -1.98
N VAL A 43 18.97 -4.24 -2.88
CA VAL A 43 19.15 -3.05 -3.72
C VAL A 43 19.19 -1.78 -2.87
N LEU A 44 18.28 -1.64 -1.89
CA LEU A 44 18.25 -0.47 -1.01
C LEU A 44 19.51 -0.37 -0.15
N VAL A 45 20.02 -1.49 0.37
CA VAL A 45 21.30 -1.54 1.12
C VAL A 45 22.47 -1.16 0.23
N ALA A 46 22.50 -1.61 -1.02
CA ALA A 46 23.55 -1.26 -1.98
C ALA A 46 23.53 0.23 -2.38
N VAL A 47 22.34 0.84 -2.46
CA VAL A 47 22.17 2.27 -2.81
C VAL A 47 22.30 3.20 -1.61
N ALA A 48 22.04 2.73 -0.38
CA ALA A 48 22.14 3.51 0.85
C ALA A 48 23.44 4.33 1.00
N PRO A 49 24.66 3.82 0.70
CA PRO A 49 25.88 4.63 0.79
C PRO A 49 25.92 5.81 -0.19
N LEU A 50 25.21 5.74 -1.33
CA LEU A 50 25.14 6.82 -2.32
C LEU A 50 24.27 7.99 -1.83
N THR A 51 23.32 7.73 -0.92
CA THR A 51 22.41 8.72 -0.36
C THR A 51 22.81 9.15 1.06
N ARG A 52 24.08 8.88 1.45
CA ARG A 52 24.61 9.13 2.79
C ARG A 52 24.40 10.57 3.28
N THR A 53 24.37 11.56 2.39
CA THR A 53 24.10 12.96 2.73
C THR A 53 22.69 13.19 3.28
N ALA A 54 21.70 12.42 2.83
CA ALA A 54 20.30 12.56 3.26
C ALA A 54 20.01 11.95 4.65
N TRP A 55 20.95 11.15 5.18
CA TRP A 55 20.78 10.41 6.44
C TRP A 55 21.80 10.85 7.52
N ARG A 56 22.67 11.80 7.18
CA ARG A 56 23.61 12.45 8.12
C ARG A 56 22.81 13.26 9.14
N GLY A 57 22.74 12.78 10.37
CA GLY A 57 22.04 13.43 11.48
C GLY A 57 20.89 12.63 12.09
N LEU A 58 20.55 11.46 11.54
CA LEU A 58 19.55 10.57 12.14
C LEU A 58 20.10 9.93 13.42
N GLY A 59 19.47 10.21 14.55
CA GLY A 59 19.80 9.55 15.81
C GLY A 59 19.30 8.10 15.85
N PRO A 60 19.79 7.28 16.80
CA PRO A 60 19.33 5.90 16.98
C PRO A 60 17.81 5.79 17.19
N ARG A 61 17.21 6.80 17.84
CA ARG A 61 15.76 6.88 18.06
C ARG A 61 14.98 7.12 16.77
N ASP A 62 15.47 8.01 15.90
CA ASP A 62 14.84 8.26 14.61
C ASP A 62 14.93 7.04 13.70
N LEU A 63 16.08 6.36 13.73
CA LEU A 63 16.26 5.10 13.01
C LEU A 63 15.28 4.04 13.51
N GLY A 64 15.15 3.86 14.83
CA GLY A 64 14.17 2.94 15.41
C GLY A 64 12.74 3.27 14.99
N ARG A 65 12.35 4.56 15.00
CA ARG A 65 11.03 5.00 14.53
C ARG A 65 10.81 4.66 13.06
N GLN A 66 11.80 4.94 12.19
CA GLN A 66 11.71 4.65 10.76
C GLN A 66 11.63 3.14 10.49
N ILE A 67 12.35 2.32 11.25
CA ILE A 67 12.27 0.85 11.17
C ILE A 67 10.85 0.40 11.51
N VAL A 68 10.27 0.88 12.61
CA VAL A 68 8.92 0.49 13.03
C VAL A 68 7.87 0.95 12.01
N ILE A 69 7.96 2.19 11.53
CA ILE A 69 7.07 2.70 10.49
C ILE A 69 7.20 1.85 9.22
N GLY A 70 8.42 1.60 8.74
CA GLY A 70 8.66 0.79 7.55
C GLY A 70 8.14 -0.64 7.71
N ALA A 71 8.41 -1.29 8.84
CA ALA A 71 7.96 -2.65 9.11
C ALA A 71 6.43 -2.76 9.16
N LEU A 72 5.74 -1.83 9.81
CA LEU A 72 4.28 -1.83 9.87
C LEU A 72 3.66 -1.47 8.52
N SER A 73 4.14 -0.39 7.89
CA SER A 73 3.60 0.12 6.63
C SER A 73 3.87 -0.78 5.43
N GLN A 74 4.98 -1.53 5.41
CA GLN A 74 5.29 -2.45 4.31
C GLN A 74 4.96 -3.89 4.68
N SER A 75 5.58 -4.45 5.71
CA SER A 75 5.42 -5.87 6.03
C SER A 75 4.09 -6.16 6.69
N GLY A 76 3.70 -5.40 7.72
CA GLY A 76 2.42 -5.62 8.42
C GLY A 76 1.22 -5.45 7.50
N TYR A 77 1.23 -4.38 6.71
CA TYR A 77 0.19 -4.10 5.72
C TYR A 77 0.16 -5.16 4.59
N LEU A 78 1.26 -5.43 3.86
CA LEU A 78 1.23 -6.42 2.77
C LEU A 78 0.91 -7.83 3.27
N LEU A 79 1.43 -8.23 4.44
CA LEU A 79 1.16 -9.55 5.00
C LEU A 79 -0.34 -9.72 5.24
N SER A 80 -0.98 -8.73 5.85
CA SER A 80 -2.42 -8.76 6.12
C SER A 80 -3.25 -8.84 4.82
N VAL A 81 -2.89 -8.01 3.84
CA VAL A 81 -3.55 -7.97 2.51
C VAL A 81 -3.42 -9.30 1.77
N TYR A 82 -2.20 -9.81 1.65
CA TYR A 82 -1.94 -11.05 0.92
C TYR A 82 -2.52 -12.26 1.67
N HIS A 83 -2.51 -12.24 3.00
CA HIS A 83 -3.12 -13.28 3.80
C HIS A 83 -4.64 -13.31 3.60
N ALA A 84 -5.32 -12.16 3.58
CA ALA A 84 -6.74 -12.08 3.25
C ALA A 84 -7.07 -12.67 1.85
N ILE A 85 -6.22 -12.38 0.86
CA ILE A 85 -6.37 -12.96 -0.50
C ILE A 85 -6.19 -14.49 -0.47
N GLN A 86 -5.21 -15.00 0.29
CA GLN A 86 -5.04 -16.45 0.49
C GLN A 86 -6.24 -17.11 1.17
N LEU A 87 -6.90 -16.40 2.10
CA LEU A 87 -8.13 -16.87 2.76
C LEU A 87 -9.35 -16.85 1.82
N GLY A 88 -9.19 -16.45 0.56
CA GLY A 88 -10.23 -16.47 -0.47
C GLY A 88 -10.92 -15.13 -0.71
N VAL A 89 -10.49 -14.05 -0.05
CA VAL A 89 -11.03 -12.71 -0.35
C VAL A 89 -10.57 -12.29 -1.74
N SER A 90 -11.51 -11.81 -2.56
CA SER A 90 -11.17 -11.38 -3.92
C SER A 90 -10.18 -10.21 -3.92
N THR A 91 -9.35 -10.12 -4.95
CA THR A 91 -8.42 -8.99 -5.11
C THR A 91 -9.16 -7.66 -5.28
N GLY A 92 -10.36 -7.68 -5.88
CA GLY A 92 -11.20 -6.48 -6.03
C GLY A 92 -11.72 -5.97 -4.69
N THR A 93 -12.27 -6.86 -3.85
CA THR A 93 -12.70 -6.51 -2.49
C THR A 93 -11.54 -6.01 -1.63
N THR A 94 -10.37 -6.63 -1.77
CA THR A 94 -9.17 -6.20 -1.05
C THR A 94 -8.70 -4.81 -1.49
N ALA A 95 -8.75 -4.52 -2.79
CA ALA A 95 -8.43 -3.20 -3.33
C ALA A 95 -9.43 -2.12 -2.89
N LEU A 96 -10.71 -2.45 -2.72
CA LEU A 96 -11.70 -1.53 -2.13
C LEU A 96 -11.31 -1.13 -0.71
N ILE A 97 -11.03 -2.14 0.13
CA ILE A 97 -10.66 -1.93 1.53
C ILE A 97 -9.40 -1.07 1.61
N ASP A 98 -8.43 -1.32 0.72
CA ASP A 98 -7.22 -0.53 0.61
C ASP A 98 -7.51 0.93 0.20
N GLY A 99 -8.45 1.13 -0.73
CA GLY A 99 -8.93 2.46 -1.14
C GLY A 99 -9.56 3.29 -0.02
N VAL A 100 -9.88 2.68 1.14
CA VAL A 100 -10.38 3.38 2.33
C VAL A 100 -9.25 4.03 3.14
N GLN A 101 -8.00 3.58 2.98
CA GLN A 101 -6.83 4.16 3.68
C GLN A 101 -6.77 5.70 3.67
N PRO A 102 -6.93 6.41 2.53
CA PRO A 102 -6.86 7.87 2.52
C PRO A 102 -8.01 8.54 3.28
N LEU A 103 -9.19 7.90 3.39
CA LEU A 103 -10.29 8.38 4.23
C LEU A 103 -9.94 8.27 5.71
N VAL A 104 -9.38 7.13 6.11
CA VAL A 104 -8.92 6.91 7.48
C VAL A 104 -7.78 7.87 7.82
N ALA A 105 -6.80 8.02 6.93
CA ALA A 105 -5.70 8.95 7.11
C ALA A 105 -6.20 10.40 7.23
N GLY A 106 -7.13 10.82 6.38
CA GLY A 106 -7.76 12.16 6.45
C GLY A 106 -8.55 12.38 7.74
N ALA A 107 -9.33 11.40 8.17
CA ALA A 107 -10.09 11.46 9.42
C ALA A 107 -9.18 11.53 10.66
N LEU A 108 -8.05 10.80 10.64
CA LEU A 108 -7.09 10.76 11.73
C LEU A 108 -6.08 11.91 11.72
N ALA A 109 -5.91 12.62 10.60
CA ALA A 109 -4.97 13.74 10.48
C ALA A 109 -5.30 14.89 11.47
N GLY A 110 -6.58 15.15 11.73
CA GLY A 110 -7.03 16.10 12.74
C GLY A 110 -6.57 15.73 14.15
N PRO A 111 -7.04 14.61 14.72
CA PRO A 111 -6.72 14.23 16.10
C PRO A 111 -5.24 13.86 16.33
N LEU A 112 -4.59 13.19 15.37
CA LEU A 112 -3.21 12.70 15.56
C LEU A 112 -2.15 13.74 15.15
N LEU A 113 -2.38 14.48 14.08
CA LEU A 113 -1.39 15.40 13.50
C LEU A 113 -1.74 16.87 13.72
N ARG A 114 -2.91 17.18 14.31
CA ARG A 114 -3.46 18.55 14.47
C ARG A 114 -3.56 19.30 13.13
N GLN A 115 -3.72 18.56 12.03
CA GLN A 115 -3.84 19.13 10.69
C GLN A 115 -5.31 19.21 10.26
N HIS A 116 -5.69 20.33 9.66
CA HIS A 116 -7.05 20.55 9.17
C HIS A 116 -7.19 20.04 7.73
N VAL A 117 -8.03 19.04 7.52
CA VAL A 117 -8.43 18.58 6.18
C VAL A 117 -9.57 19.47 5.69
N SER A 118 -9.35 20.17 4.57
CA SER A 118 -10.35 21.07 4.01
C SER A 118 -11.59 20.32 3.51
N ARG A 119 -12.74 21.01 3.47
CA ARG A 119 -13.99 20.45 2.92
C ARG A 119 -13.83 19.98 1.47
N ARG A 120 -12.98 20.64 0.68
CA ARG A 120 -12.71 20.27 -0.72
C ARG A 120 -11.92 18.97 -0.84
N GLN A 121 -11.00 18.69 0.09
CA GLN A 121 -10.29 17.41 0.17
C GLN A 121 -11.25 16.28 0.57
N TRP A 122 -12.12 16.53 1.55
CA TRP A 122 -13.18 15.58 1.92
C TRP A 122 -14.11 15.27 0.74
N ALA A 123 -14.52 16.27 -0.03
CA ALA A 123 -15.33 16.05 -1.23
C ALA A 123 -14.60 15.17 -2.26
N GLY A 124 -13.32 15.43 -2.53
CA GLY A 124 -12.52 14.60 -3.45
C GLY A 124 -12.35 13.15 -2.97
N LEU A 125 -12.19 12.95 -1.65
CA LEU A 125 -12.13 11.64 -1.00
C LEU A 125 -13.43 10.84 -1.21
N TRP A 126 -14.59 11.47 -0.97
CA TRP A 126 -15.89 10.83 -1.21
C TRP A 126 -16.13 10.52 -2.68
N LEU A 127 -15.70 11.41 -3.58
CA LEU A 127 -15.82 11.20 -5.02
C LEU A 127 -14.95 10.02 -5.50
N GLY A 128 -13.72 9.91 -4.97
CA GLY A 128 -12.83 8.78 -5.21
C GLY A 128 -13.42 7.46 -4.69
N LEU A 129 -13.95 7.47 -3.46
CA LEU A 129 -14.63 6.31 -2.88
C LEU A 129 -15.82 5.85 -3.72
N ALA A 130 -16.64 6.79 -4.19
CA ALA A 130 -17.78 6.48 -5.04
C ALA A 130 -17.35 5.82 -6.36
N GLY A 131 -16.31 6.33 -7.02
CA GLY A 131 -15.78 5.72 -8.24
C GLY A 131 -15.19 4.31 -8.02
N VAL A 132 -14.58 4.09 -6.86
CA VAL A 132 -14.05 2.77 -6.48
C VAL A 132 -15.20 1.79 -6.18
N ALA A 133 -16.24 2.23 -5.47
CA ALA A 133 -17.44 1.43 -5.18
C ALA A 133 -18.22 1.04 -6.46
N THR A 134 -18.35 1.95 -7.43
CA THR A 134 -19.04 1.64 -8.70
C THR A 134 -18.31 0.57 -9.49
N VAL A 135 -16.99 0.70 -9.66
CA VAL A 135 -16.17 -0.29 -10.38
C VAL A 135 -16.28 -1.67 -9.73
N THR A 136 -16.19 -1.75 -8.40
CA THR A 136 -16.24 -3.05 -7.74
C THR A 136 -17.64 -3.65 -7.66
N SER A 137 -18.70 -2.83 -7.58
CA SER A 137 -20.07 -3.36 -7.71
C SER A 137 -20.31 -4.01 -9.07
N ALA A 138 -19.74 -3.44 -10.13
CA ALA A 138 -19.77 -4.02 -11.47
C ALA A 138 -18.97 -5.32 -11.55
N ASP A 139 -17.77 -5.35 -10.95
CA ASP A 139 -16.91 -6.55 -10.89
C ASP A 139 -17.56 -7.69 -10.09
N ALA A 140 -18.19 -7.36 -8.95
CA ALA A 140 -18.90 -8.32 -8.12
C ALA A 140 -20.16 -8.89 -8.80
N ALA A 141 -20.90 -8.04 -9.55
CA ALA A 141 -22.04 -8.49 -10.34
C ALA A 141 -21.61 -9.42 -11.49
N ALA A 142 -20.46 -9.15 -12.12
CA ALA A 142 -19.91 -9.98 -13.19
C ALA A 142 -19.35 -11.33 -12.69
N ALA A 143 -18.90 -11.42 -11.43
CA ALA A 143 -18.42 -12.68 -10.84
C ALA A 143 -19.55 -13.63 -10.41
N GLY A 144 -20.80 -13.15 -10.36
CA GLY A 144 -21.99 -13.93 -9.99
C GLY A 144 -22.78 -14.50 -11.18
N SER A 145 -22.33 -14.27 -12.41
CA SER A 145 -22.87 -14.83 -13.66
C SER A 145 -21.95 -15.90 -14.25
#